data_AF-A0A6N9BRV4-F1
#
_entry.id   AF-A0A6N9BRV4-F1
#
_cell.length_a   1.000
_cell.length_b   1.000
_cell.length_c   1.000
_cell.angle_alpha   90.00
_cell.angle_beta   90.00
_cell.angle_gamma   90.00
#
_symmetry.space_group_name_H-M   'P 1'
#
loop_
_entity.id
_entity.type
_entity.pdbx_description
1 polymer ?
#
loop_
_entity_poly.entity_id
_entity_poly.type
_entity_poly.pdbx_seq_one_letter_code
_entity_poly.pdbx_strand_id
1 'polypeptide(L)'
;MRIEAPYLLFAGDARDALAAKTGQGIVDWRPERCLGQLRLPGCRADHGLPDMTVPEAAERGARTFVIGTVGPGGILPEAWVPTLVEAVEAGMDVASGLHTRLGSFDVLADAARRHGRRLIDVRVPRRDFPTGSGSPRSGKRLLTVGTDCAVGKKYTALALERALRRRGVDADFRATGQTGILIAGEGVAGDAVPTDFVSGAVEVLTPAAVDDHWDVVEGQGSLFHPSFAGVSLGLLHGAQPDVFVVCHEPTRGTLRKVPAPGRSVTGVIEKS
;
A
#
# COMPACT_ATOMS: atom_id res chain seq x y z
N MET A 1 5.59 10.91 -3.52
CA MET A 1 5.99 9.89 -4.52
C MET A 1 4.70 9.40 -5.15
N ARG A 2 4.59 9.44 -6.48
CA ARG A 2 3.40 9.03 -7.23
C ARG A 2 3.74 7.94 -8.25
N ILE A 3 2.96 6.87 -8.24
CA ILE A 3 2.98 5.74 -9.16
C ILE A 3 1.94 6.04 -10.22
N GLU A 4 2.40 6.20 -11.46
CA GLU A 4 1.55 6.68 -12.55
C GLU A 4 0.78 5.53 -13.18
N ALA A 5 -0.53 5.69 -13.30
CA ALA A 5 -1.40 4.77 -14.03
C ALA A 5 -1.52 5.23 -15.49
N PRO A 6 -1.91 4.35 -16.43
CA PRO A 6 -2.36 2.97 -16.22
C PRO A 6 -1.24 1.95 -15.93
N TYR A 7 -1.59 0.82 -15.32
CA TYR A 7 -0.68 -0.23 -14.86
C TYR A 7 -0.75 -1.48 -15.74
N LEU A 8 0.41 -2.11 -15.95
CA LEU A 8 0.51 -3.53 -16.28
C LEU A 8 0.81 -4.31 -15.00
N LEU A 9 -0.08 -5.21 -14.57
CA LEU A 9 0.11 -5.98 -13.35
C LEU A 9 0.92 -7.25 -13.63
N PHE A 10 2.07 -7.37 -13.00
CA PHE A 10 2.93 -8.55 -13.13
C PHE A 10 2.63 -9.55 -12.03
N ALA A 11 2.10 -10.72 -12.41
CA ALA A 11 1.84 -11.82 -11.51
C ALA A 11 3.03 -12.80 -11.39
N GLY A 12 4.07 -12.62 -12.22
CA GLY A 12 5.22 -13.54 -12.25
C GLY A 12 4.78 -14.98 -12.47
N ASP A 13 5.40 -15.90 -11.74
CA ASP A 13 5.05 -17.33 -11.65
C ASP A 13 4.31 -17.66 -10.33
N ALA A 14 3.40 -16.78 -9.90
CA ALA A 14 2.63 -16.96 -8.66
C ALA A 14 1.96 -18.34 -8.56
N ARG A 15 2.17 -19.03 -7.43
CA ARG A 15 1.71 -20.41 -7.22
C ARG A 15 0.24 -20.54 -6.87
N ASP A 16 -0.37 -19.45 -6.38
CA ASP A 16 -1.77 -19.40 -5.98
C ASP A 16 -2.27 -17.93 -5.92
N ALA A 17 -3.57 -17.76 -5.73
CA ALA A 17 -4.19 -16.44 -5.61
C ALA A 17 -3.75 -15.66 -4.37
N LEU A 18 -3.31 -16.34 -3.29
CA LEU A 18 -2.87 -15.69 -2.07
C LEU A 18 -1.54 -14.96 -2.28
N ALA A 19 -0.63 -15.54 -3.06
CA ALA A 19 0.61 -14.90 -3.48
C ALA A 19 0.34 -13.65 -4.32
N ALA A 20 -0.72 -13.65 -5.13
CA ALA A 20 -1.07 -12.53 -6.01
C ALA A 20 -2.03 -11.51 -5.37
N LYS A 21 -2.30 -11.61 -4.06
CA LYS A 21 -3.26 -10.73 -3.35
C LYS A 21 -2.96 -9.23 -3.48
N THR A 22 -1.70 -8.86 -3.73
CA THR A 22 -1.31 -7.46 -3.90
C THR A 22 -1.90 -6.91 -5.20
N GLY A 23 -1.65 -7.59 -6.33
CA GLY A 23 -2.22 -7.26 -7.63
C GLY A 23 -3.74 -7.35 -7.62
N GLN A 24 -4.28 -8.41 -7.01
CA GLN A 24 -5.73 -8.58 -6.87
C GLN A 24 -6.35 -7.40 -6.12
N GLY A 25 -5.72 -6.93 -5.04
CA GLY A 25 -6.18 -5.76 -4.30
C GLY A 25 -6.20 -4.48 -5.14
N ILE A 26 -5.31 -4.32 -6.13
CA ILE A 26 -5.37 -3.17 -7.05
C ILE A 26 -6.60 -3.32 -7.96
N VAL A 27 -6.83 -4.50 -8.51
CA VAL A 27 -8.00 -4.77 -9.37
C VAL A 27 -9.32 -4.59 -8.61
N ASP A 28 -9.42 -5.09 -7.38
CA ASP A 28 -10.66 -5.02 -6.59
C ASP A 28 -11.05 -3.58 -6.25
N TRP A 29 -10.06 -2.71 -6.03
CA TRP A 29 -10.27 -1.38 -5.45
C TRP A 29 -10.07 -0.23 -6.44
N ARG A 30 -9.24 -0.41 -7.46
CA ARG A 30 -8.90 0.59 -8.49
C ARG A 30 -8.77 -0.07 -9.87
N PRO A 31 -9.79 -0.81 -10.36
CA PRO A 31 -9.73 -1.50 -11.65
C PRO A 31 -9.48 -0.55 -12.83
N GLU A 32 -9.94 0.70 -12.72
CA GLU A 32 -9.73 1.75 -13.72
C GLU A 32 -8.25 2.10 -13.96
N ARG A 33 -7.37 1.70 -13.05
CA ARG A 33 -5.92 1.90 -13.17
C ARG A 33 -5.22 0.74 -13.86
N CYS A 34 -5.90 -0.38 -14.12
CA CYS A 34 -5.28 -1.60 -14.64
C CYS A 34 -5.59 -1.79 -16.13
N LEU A 35 -4.57 -1.91 -16.98
CA LEU A 35 -4.76 -2.21 -18.42
C LEU A 35 -4.84 -3.70 -18.72
N GLY A 36 -4.09 -4.50 -17.97
CA GLY A 36 -3.86 -5.92 -18.25
C GLY A 36 -2.98 -6.56 -17.17
N GLN A 37 -2.72 -7.85 -17.34
CA GLN A 37 -1.78 -8.61 -16.53
C GLN A 37 -0.70 -9.28 -17.39
N LEU A 38 0.47 -9.53 -16.80
CA LEU A 38 1.51 -10.36 -17.40
C LEU A 38 1.83 -11.51 -16.44
N ARG A 39 1.76 -12.73 -16.98
CA ARG A 39 1.99 -13.99 -16.24
C ARG A 39 3.13 -14.75 -16.90
N LEU A 40 4.07 -15.23 -16.10
CA LEU A 40 5.15 -16.10 -16.57
C LEU A 40 4.66 -17.55 -16.69
N PRO A 41 5.35 -18.41 -17.47
CA PRO A 41 5.04 -19.83 -17.55
C PRO A 41 4.92 -20.47 -16.15
N GLY A 42 3.85 -21.23 -15.94
CA GLY A 42 3.58 -21.89 -14.66
C GLY A 42 2.84 -21.05 -13.62
N CYS A 43 2.54 -19.78 -13.90
CA CYS A 43 1.69 -18.96 -13.05
C CYS A 43 0.29 -19.57 -12.92
N ARG A 44 -0.20 -19.70 -11.69
CA ARG A 44 -1.53 -20.23 -11.34
C ARG A 44 -2.47 -19.16 -10.82
N ALA A 45 -1.98 -17.95 -10.61
CA ALA A 45 -2.82 -16.81 -10.27
C ALA A 45 -3.40 -16.18 -11.54
N ASP A 46 -4.58 -15.58 -11.38
CA ASP A 46 -5.26 -14.83 -12.43
C ASP A 46 -5.98 -13.65 -11.78
N HIS A 47 -5.73 -12.45 -12.29
CA HIS A 47 -6.37 -11.22 -11.83
C HIS A 47 -7.71 -10.93 -12.52
N GLY A 48 -8.12 -11.76 -13.49
CA GLY A 48 -9.29 -11.52 -14.33
C GLY A 48 -9.10 -10.36 -15.32
N LEU A 49 -7.85 -9.96 -15.57
CA LEU A 49 -7.48 -8.94 -16.55
C LEU A 49 -7.04 -9.63 -17.86
N PRO A 50 -7.10 -8.94 -19.02
CA PRO A 50 -6.54 -9.54 -20.24
C PRO A 50 -5.02 -9.70 -20.10
N ASP A 51 -4.50 -10.84 -20.56
CA ASP A 51 -3.06 -11.07 -20.64
C ASP A 51 -2.43 -10.18 -21.71
N MET A 52 -1.31 -9.54 -21.39
CA MET A 52 -0.56 -8.65 -22.28
C MET A 52 0.93 -8.87 -22.11
N THR A 53 1.61 -8.84 -23.24
CA THR A 53 3.07 -8.67 -23.28
C THR A 53 3.45 -7.24 -22.89
N VAL A 54 4.73 -7.02 -22.58
CA VAL A 54 5.25 -5.69 -22.29
C VAL A 54 5.05 -4.72 -23.48
N PRO A 55 5.38 -5.08 -24.73
CA PRO A 55 5.17 -4.20 -25.88
C PRO A 55 3.70 -3.82 -26.08
N GLU A 56 2.79 -4.79 -26.02
CA GLU A 56 1.35 -4.53 -26.16
C GLU A 56 0.82 -3.57 -25.08
N ALA A 57 1.25 -3.75 -23.83
CA ALA A 57 0.85 -2.85 -22.76
C ALA A 57 1.42 -1.44 -22.93
N ALA A 58 2.67 -1.31 -23.39
CA ALA A 58 3.30 -0.04 -23.67
C ALA A 58 2.59 0.71 -24.81
N GLU A 59 2.24 0.02 -25.90
CA GLU A 59 1.44 0.57 -27.01
C GLU A 59 0.05 1.05 -26.53
N ARG A 60 -0.54 0.33 -25.58
CA ARG A 60 -1.81 0.72 -24.93
C ARG A 60 -1.65 1.81 -23.84
N GLY A 61 -0.44 2.34 -23.67
CA GLY A 61 -0.17 3.48 -22.80
C GLY A 61 0.10 3.14 -21.33
N ALA A 62 0.50 1.90 -21.01
CA ALA A 62 0.96 1.55 -19.67
C ALA A 62 2.08 2.49 -19.20
N ARG A 63 1.96 3.00 -17.98
CA ARG A 63 2.91 3.93 -17.36
C ARG A 63 3.79 3.25 -16.32
N THR A 64 3.23 2.29 -15.60
CA THR A 64 3.96 1.54 -14.57
C THR A 64 3.73 0.04 -14.69
N PHE A 65 4.81 -0.72 -14.64
CA PHE A 65 4.83 -2.16 -14.46
C PHE A 65 4.85 -2.49 -12.96
N VAL A 66 3.75 -3.02 -12.43
CA VAL A 66 3.58 -3.21 -10.99
C VAL A 66 3.73 -4.68 -10.63
N ILE A 67 4.67 -5.01 -9.73
CA ILE A 67 4.81 -6.36 -9.20
C ILE A 67 3.65 -6.64 -8.23
N GLY A 68 2.64 -7.37 -8.73
CA GLY A 68 1.39 -7.69 -8.04
C GLY A 68 1.46 -8.98 -7.20
N THR A 69 2.60 -9.64 -7.16
CA THR A 69 2.79 -10.93 -6.49
C THR A 69 3.84 -10.85 -5.38
N VAL A 70 3.73 -11.71 -4.37
CA VAL A 70 4.70 -11.86 -3.29
C VAL A 70 5.07 -13.33 -3.10
N GLY A 71 6.35 -13.63 -3.34
CA GLY A 71 6.93 -14.94 -3.04
C GLY A 71 7.33 -15.09 -1.55
N PRO A 72 7.78 -16.29 -1.15
CA PRO A 72 8.35 -16.51 0.18
C PRO A 72 9.43 -15.48 0.52
N GLY A 73 9.36 -14.91 1.72
CA GLY A 73 10.29 -13.88 2.18
C GLY A 73 10.20 -12.53 1.45
N GLY A 74 9.29 -12.38 0.47
CA GLY A 74 9.19 -11.18 -0.36
C GLY A 74 10.46 -10.92 -1.18
N ILE A 75 11.13 -11.98 -1.62
CA ILE A 75 12.34 -11.89 -2.46
C ILE A 75 11.91 -11.68 -3.91
N LEU A 76 12.64 -10.83 -4.64
CA LEU A 76 12.51 -10.68 -6.09
C LEU A 76 13.40 -11.74 -6.78
N PRO A 77 12.82 -12.70 -7.52
CA PRO A 77 13.61 -13.71 -8.22
C PRO A 77 14.44 -13.11 -9.36
N GLU A 78 15.71 -13.50 -9.46
CA GLU A 78 16.60 -13.10 -10.56
C GLU A 78 16.01 -13.40 -11.94
N ALA A 79 15.28 -14.51 -12.07
CA ALA A 79 14.61 -14.91 -13.30
C ALA A 79 13.56 -13.91 -13.80
N TRP A 80 13.04 -13.01 -12.94
CA TRP A 80 12.09 -11.98 -13.35
C TRP A 80 12.78 -10.72 -13.89
N VAL A 81 14.06 -10.52 -13.57
CA VAL A 81 14.82 -9.29 -13.94
C VAL A 81 14.78 -8.99 -15.44
N PRO A 82 14.93 -9.97 -16.36
CA PRO A 82 14.82 -9.70 -17.80
C PRO A 82 13.48 -9.06 -18.20
N THR A 83 12.36 -9.54 -17.66
CA THR A 83 11.03 -8.97 -17.92
C THR A 83 10.88 -7.56 -17.32
N LEU A 84 11.50 -7.31 -16.17
CA LEU A 84 11.51 -5.96 -15.58
C LEU A 84 12.34 -4.98 -16.41
N VAL A 85 13.47 -5.43 -16.96
CA VAL A 85 14.29 -4.64 -17.89
C VAL A 85 13.50 -4.33 -19.15
N GLU A 86 12.83 -5.32 -19.75
CA GLU A 86 11.97 -5.13 -20.92
C GLU A 86 10.91 -4.04 -20.66
N ALA A 87 10.25 -4.07 -19.50
CA ALA A 87 9.25 -3.07 -19.13
C ALA A 87 9.84 -1.65 -19.05
N VAL A 88 11.03 -1.51 -18.49
CA VAL A 88 11.77 -0.25 -18.43
C VAL A 88 12.14 0.25 -19.82
N GLU A 89 12.66 -0.63 -20.68
CA GLU A 89 13.07 -0.30 -22.04
C GLU A 89 11.87 0.11 -22.91
N ALA A 90 10.70 -0.48 -22.63
CA ALA A 90 9.40 -0.10 -23.22
C ALA A 90 8.80 1.20 -22.66
N GLY A 91 9.48 1.88 -21.73
CA GLY A 91 9.11 3.22 -21.26
C GLY A 91 8.28 3.27 -19.97
N MET A 92 8.11 2.13 -19.28
CA MET A 92 7.39 2.08 -18.00
C MET A 92 8.31 2.31 -16.80
N ASP A 93 7.76 2.88 -15.74
CA ASP A 93 8.34 2.76 -14.39
C ASP A 93 8.10 1.33 -13.86
N VAL A 94 8.88 0.89 -12.86
CA VAL A 94 8.66 -0.40 -12.19
C VAL A 94 8.37 -0.16 -10.72
N ALA A 95 7.27 -0.70 -10.20
CA ALA A 95 6.90 -0.54 -8.78
C ALA A 95 6.81 -1.89 -8.05
N SER A 96 7.34 -1.93 -6.83
CA SER A 96 7.44 -3.15 -6.03
C SER A 96 7.22 -2.90 -4.54
N GLY A 97 6.47 -3.81 -3.91
CA GLY A 97 6.38 -3.95 -2.44
C GLY A 97 7.24 -5.06 -1.86
N LEU A 98 8.12 -5.68 -2.65
CA LEU A 98 9.00 -6.73 -2.19
C LEU A 98 10.08 -6.20 -1.25
N HIS A 99 10.71 -7.10 -0.48
CA HIS A 99 11.83 -6.78 0.41
C HIS A 99 13.14 -6.56 -0.36
N THR A 100 13.34 -7.31 -1.45
CA THR A 100 14.47 -7.07 -2.37
C THR A 100 14.27 -5.74 -3.09
N ARG A 101 15.27 -4.86 -3.01
CA ARG A 101 15.25 -3.56 -3.71
C ARG A 101 15.40 -3.78 -5.21
N LEU A 102 14.58 -3.12 -6.01
CA LEU A 102 14.69 -3.14 -7.46
C LEU A 102 16.09 -2.69 -7.93
N GLY A 103 16.62 -1.64 -7.29
CA GLY A 103 17.94 -1.09 -7.61
C GLY A 103 19.13 -1.93 -7.17
N SER A 104 18.95 -3.09 -6.52
CA SER A 104 20.08 -3.98 -6.18
C SER A 104 20.55 -4.84 -7.34
N PHE A 105 19.83 -4.84 -8.46
CA PHE A 105 20.23 -5.53 -9.69
C PHE A 105 20.84 -4.50 -10.65
N ASP A 106 22.15 -4.56 -10.85
CA ASP A 106 22.87 -3.57 -11.66
C ASP A 106 22.27 -3.41 -13.06
N VAL A 107 21.90 -4.52 -13.71
CA VAL A 107 21.28 -4.53 -15.04
C VAL A 107 19.95 -3.74 -15.06
N LEU A 108 19.12 -3.89 -14.03
CA LEU A 108 17.84 -3.18 -13.94
C LEU A 108 18.03 -1.70 -13.58
N ALA A 109 18.96 -1.40 -12.67
CA ALA A 109 19.32 -0.04 -12.31
C ALA A 109 19.89 0.73 -13.51
N ASP A 110 20.73 0.09 -14.31
CA ASP A 110 21.34 0.66 -15.51
C ASP A 110 20.31 0.89 -16.62
N ALA A 111 19.41 -0.07 -16.85
CA ALA A 111 18.28 0.13 -17.78
C ALA A 111 17.42 1.33 -17.35
N ALA A 112 17.05 1.41 -16.07
CA ALA A 112 16.22 2.51 -15.57
C ALA A 112 16.90 3.88 -15.77
N ARG A 113 18.22 3.95 -15.53
CA ARG A 113 19.01 5.17 -15.76
C ARG A 113 19.07 5.55 -17.24
N ARG A 114 19.36 4.59 -18.13
CA ARG A 114 19.45 4.82 -19.58
C ARG A 114 18.14 5.32 -20.19
N HIS A 115 17.01 4.79 -19.72
CA HIS A 115 15.68 5.10 -20.23
C HIS A 115 14.96 6.20 -19.42
N GLY A 116 15.64 6.80 -18.43
CA GLY A 116 15.08 7.83 -17.56
C GLY A 116 13.79 7.40 -16.87
N ARG A 117 13.71 6.13 -16.45
CA ARG A 117 12.57 5.51 -15.75
C ARG A 117 12.86 5.36 -14.27
N ARG A 118 11.81 5.22 -13.48
CA ARG A 118 11.89 5.10 -12.02
C ARG A 118 11.70 3.63 -11.63
N LEU A 119 12.62 3.13 -10.82
CA LEU A 119 12.40 1.94 -9.99
C LEU A 119 11.81 2.42 -8.67
N ILE A 120 10.64 1.93 -8.27
CA ILE A 120 9.83 2.43 -7.16
C ILE A 120 9.64 1.33 -6.12
N ASP A 121 10.53 1.30 -5.13
CA ASP A 121 10.38 0.47 -3.93
C ASP A 121 9.46 1.16 -2.93
N VAL A 122 8.21 0.70 -2.76
CA VAL A 122 7.24 1.38 -1.89
C VAL A 122 7.57 1.28 -0.40
N ARG A 123 8.52 0.42 -0.05
CA ARG A 123 9.07 0.26 1.31
C ARG A 123 10.23 1.20 1.63
N VAL A 124 10.71 1.97 0.66
CA VAL A 124 11.83 2.90 0.88
C VAL A 124 11.28 4.32 0.87
N PRO A 125 11.28 5.03 2.02
CA PRO A 125 11.01 6.45 2.05
C PRO A 125 11.90 7.20 1.04
N ARG A 126 11.28 7.96 0.12
CA ARG A 126 12.00 8.76 -0.90
C ARG A 126 12.13 10.24 -0.57
N ARG A 127 11.64 10.61 0.60
CA ARG A 127 11.77 11.96 1.16
C ARG A 127 12.08 11.83 2.63
N ASP A 128 12.79 12.81 3.14
CA ASP A 128 12.87 13.02 4.57
C ASP A 128 11.52 13.52 5.07
N PHE A 129 11.19 13.12 6.29
CA PHE A 129 9.99 13.53 6.97
C PHE A 129 10.38 14.36 8.19
N PRO A 130 9.65 15.45 8.48
CA PRO A 130 9.86 16.17 9.72
C PRO A 130 9.42 15.30 10.90
N THR A 131 9.83 15.68 12.10
CA THR A 131 9.13 15.24 13.31
C THR A 131 7.71 15.79 13.32
N GLY A 132 6.79 15.09 14.00
CA GLY A 132 5.41 15.57 14.14
C GLY A 132 5.33 16.89 14.89
N SER A 133 4.59 17.85 14.36
CA SER A 133 4.35 19.14 15.00
C SER A 133 3.17 19.11 15.98
N GLY A 134 2.20 18.21 15.75
CA GLY A 134 0.93 18.19 16.47
C GLY A 134 0.03 19.41 16.20
N SER A 135 0.39 20.27 15.25
CA SER A 135 -0.38 21.47 14.93
C SER A 135 -1.72 21.09 14.27
N PRO A 136 -2.86 21.64 14.73
CA PRO A 136 -4.15 21.39 14.10
C PRO A 136 -4.14 21.74 12.60
N ARG A 137 -4.88 20.97 11.81
CA ARG A 137 -5.00 21.17 10.36
C ARG A 137 -6.47 21.12 9.94
N SER A 138 -6.88 21.99 9.03
CA SER A 138 -8.25 22.00 8.47
C SER A 138 -8.54 20.74 7.65
N GLY A 139 -9.82 20.51 7.34
CA GLY A 139 -10.30 19.25 6.76
C GLY A 139 -10.48 18.15 7.81
N LYS A 140 -11.23 17.11 7.45
CA LYS A 140 -11.62 16.02 8.35
C LYS A 140 -10.77 14.79 8.11
N ARG A 141 -10.52 14.03 9.18
CA ARG A 141 -9.66 12.84 9.17
C ARG A 141 -10.36 11.67 9.84
N LEU A 142 -10.43 10.55 9.13
CA LEU A 142 -10.88 9.27 9.67
C LEU A 142 -9.68 8.33 9.78
N LEU A 143 -9.46 7.73 10.95
CA LEU A 143 -8.45 6.68 11.11
C LEU A 143 -9.11 5.32 11.37
N THR A 144 -8.83 4.34 10.52
CA THR A 144 -9.15 2.95 10.87
C THR A 144 -8.17 2.46 11.93
N VAL A 145 -8.68 1.94 13.04
CA VAL A 145 -7.89 1.31 14.12
C VAL A 145 -8.35 -0.12 14.28
N GLY A 146 -7.71 -0.91 15.14
CA GLY A 146 -8.19 -2.26 15.38
C GLY A 146 -7.61 -2.93 16.59
N THR A 147 -8.28 -3.99 17.02
CA THR A 147 -7.86 -4.80 18.18
C THR A 147 -6.56 -5.54 17.90
N ASP A 148 -6.23 -5.80 16.62
CA ASP A 148 -5.04 -6.54 16.19
C ASP A 148 -4.61 -6.19 14.75
N CYS A 149 -3.50 -6.76 14.28
CA CYS A 149 -3.04 -6.72 12.89
C CYS A 149 -3.90 -7.59 11.96
N ALA A 150 -4.01 -7.20 10.69
CA ALA A 150 -4.75 -7.97 9.67
C ALA A 150 -6.17 -8.36 10.11
N VAL A 151 -6.95 -7.35 10.52
CA VAL A 151 -8.38 -7.44 10.91
C VAL A 151 -9.27 -6.58 9.99
N GLY A 152 -8.81 -6.28 8.77
CA GLY A 152 -9.61 -5.56 7.78
C GLY A 152 -9.50 -4.02 7.78
N LYS A 153 -8.56 -3.41 8.52
CA LYS A 153 -8.39 -1.93 8.58
C LYS A 153 -8.29 -1.27 7.19
N LYS A 154 -7.37 -1.74 6.34
CA LYS A 154 -7.23 -1.25 4.96
C LYS A 154 -8.51 -1.36 4.14
N TYR A 155 -9.17 -2.51 4.18
CA TYR A 155 -10.37 -2.76 3.37
C TYR A 155 -11.55 -1.92 3.87
N THR A 156 -11.63 -1.71 5.19
CA THR A 156 -12.61 -0.82 5.81
C THR A 156 -12.38 0.63 5.36
N ALA A 157 -11.14 1.11 5.39
CA ALA A 157 -10.78 2.45 4.91
C ALA A 157 -11.12 2.64 3.42
N LEU A 158 -10.76 1.69 2.56
CA LEU A 158 -11.09 1.72 1.13
C LEU A 158 -12.62 1.67 0.89
N ALA A 159 -13.35 0.86 1.65
CA ALA A 159 -14.81 0.79 1.56
C ALA A 159 -15.49 2.10 1.95
N LEU A 160 -15.01 2.73 3.03
CA LEU A 160 -15.50 4.02 3.53
C LEU A 160 -15.23 5.13 2.52
N GLU A 161 -14.00 5.23 2.02
CA GLU A 161 -13.64 6.21 0.99
C GLU A 161 -14.51 6.06 -0.28
N ARG A 162 -14.63 4.83 -0.81
CA ARG A 162 -15.51 4.56 -1.96
C ARG A 162 -16.98 4.90 -1.68
N ALA A 163 -17.45 4.69 -0.45
CA ALA A 163 -18.82 5.03 -0.06
C ALA A 163 -19.03 6.55 0.05
N LEU A 164 -18.06 7.29 0.61
CA LEU A 164 -18.06 8.75 0.70
C LEU A 164 -18.09 9.38 -0.70
N ARG A 165 -17.17 8.96 -1.59
CA ARG A 165 -17.13 9.46 -2.98
C ARG A 165 -18.41 9.18 -3.75
N ARG A 166 -19.00 7.98 -3.59
CA ARG A 166 -20.31 7.66 -4.21
C ARG A 166 -21.46 8.54 -3.73
N ARG A 167 -21.33 9.17 -2.57
CA ARG A 167 -22.29 10.13 -2.02
C ARG A 167 -21.94 11.59 -2.37
N GLY A 168 -20.94 11.81 -3.22
CA GLY A 168 -20.48 13.15 -3.60
C GLY A 168 -19.65 13.85 -2.53
N VAL A 169 -19.19 13.14 -1.50
CA VAL A 169 -18.26 13.68 -0.50
C VAL A 169 -16.84 13.60 -1.03
N ASP A 170 -16.10 14.71 -0.96
CA ASP A 170 -14.69 14.74 -1.30
C ASP A 170 -13.88 13.96 -0.26
N ALA A 171 -13.23 12.88 -0.69
CA ALA A 171 -12.56 11.96 0.23
C ALA A 171 -11.37 11.27 -0.43
N ASP A 172 -10.20 11.29 0.20
CA ASP A 172 -8.99 10.62 -0.25
C ASP A 172 -8.62 9.45 0.65
N PHE A 173 -8.32 8.30 0.05
CA PHE A 173 -7.73 7.19 0.78
C PHE A 173 -6.24 7.45 0.99
N ARG A 174 -5.82 7.58 2.24
CA ARG A 174 -4.43 7.86 2.63
C ARG A 174 -3.74 6.55 3.03
N ALA A 175 -2.99 5.99 2.08
CA ALA A 175 -2.30 4.73 2.25
C ALA A 175 -1.11 4.82 3.21
N THR A 176 -1.04 3.88 4.15
CA THR A 176 0.01 3.81 5.16
C THR A 176 0.80 2.50 5.12
N GLY A 177 0.43 1.58 4.21
CA GLY A 177 1.11 0.31 3.99
C GLY A 177 1.41 0.05 2.51
N GLN A 178 2.39 -0.81 2.24
CA GLN A 178 2.84 -1.18 0.89
C GLN A 178 1.71 -1.48 -0.11
N THR A 179 0.77 -2.35 0.24
CA THR A 179 -0.34 -2.70 -0.66
C THR A 179 -1.30 -1.53 -0.84
N GLY A 180 -1.53 -0.74 0.22
CA GLY A 180 -2.32 0.48 0.12
C GLY A 180 -1.69 1.48 -0.85
N ILE A 181 -0.37 1.65 -0.81
CA ILE A 181 0.37 2.56 -1.70
C ILE A 181 0.26 2.11 -3.15
N LEU A 182 0.35 0.82 -3.43
CA LEU A 182 0.20 0.30 -4.80
C LEU A 182 -1.24 0.50 -5.32
N ILE A 183 -2.25 0.36 -4.46
CA ILE A 183 -3.67 0.64 -4.79
C ILE A 183 -3.87 2.14 -5.05
N ALA A 184 -3.49 2.97 -4.08
CA ALA A 184 -3.69 4.42 -4.11
C ALA A 184 -2.78 5.14 -5.12
N GLY A 185 -1.63 4.54 -5.45
CA GLY A 185 -0.59 5.12 -6.28
C GLY A 185 0.32 6.10 -5.54
N GLU A 186 0.06 6.37 -4.27
CA GLU A 186 0.89 7.19 -3.40
C GLU A 186 0.63 6.85 -1.94
N GLY A 187 1.48 7.34 -1.05
CA GLY A 187 1.33 7.16 0.39
C GLY A 187 2.68 7.05 1.09
N VAL A 188 2.65 6.54 2.32
CA VAL A 188 3.83 6.40 3.19
C VAL A 188 3.80 5.03 3.87
N ALA A 189 4.81 4.19 3.66
CA ALA A 189 4.89 2.90 4.36
C ALA A 189 5.33 3.13 5.81
N GLY A 190 4.37 3.25 6.73
CA GLY A 190 4.63 3.64 8.12
C GLY A 190 5.54 2.68 8.89
N ASP A 191 5.59 1.41 8.48
CA ASP A 191 6.50 0.39 9.04
C ASP A 191 7.96 0.54 8.60
N ALA A 192 8.22 1.35 7.57
CA ALA A 192 9.54 1.63 7.04
C ALA A 192 10.04 3.05 7.37
N VAL A 193 9.21 3.87 8.02
CA VAL A 193 9.60 5.20 8.51
C VAL A 193 10.26 5.04 9.88
N PRO A 194 11.45 5.63 10.13
CA PRO A 194 12.05 5.62 11.46
C PRO A 194 11.09 6.25 12.49
N THR A 195 11.06 5.69 13.69
CA THR A 195 10.04 5.97 14.72
C THR A 195 9.82 7.47 14.96
N ASP A 196 10.89 8.26 15.05
CA ASP A 196 10.86 9.69 15.34
C ASP A 196 10.06 10.50 14.30
N PHE A 197 9.90 9.98 13.09
CA PHE A 197 9.30 10.68 11.96
C PHE A 197 7.94 10.12 11.55
N VAL A 198 7.44 9.06 12.19
CA VAL A 198 6.16 8.42 11.78
C VAL A 198 5.00 9.40 11.84
N SER A 199 4.87 10.16 12.94
CA SER A 199 3.80 11.14 13.09
C SER A 199 3.91 12.26 12.06
N GLY A 200 5.08 12.86 11.89
CA GLY A 200 5.30 13.90 10.88
C GLY A 200 5.09 13.40 9.45
N ALA A 201 5.42 12.15 9.16
CA ALA A 201 5.14 11.55 7.85
C ALA A 201 3.64 11.45 7.56
N VAL A 202 2.84 11.20 8.59
CA VAL A 202 1.37 11.17 8.50
C VAL A 202 0.79 12.58 8.44
N GLU A 203 1.39 13.57 9.11
CA GLU A 203 1.01 14.99 8.95
C GLU A 203 1.19 15.44 7.50
N VAL A 204 2.30 15.08 6.86
CA VAL A 204 2.54 15.39 5.44
C VAL A 204 1.64 14.56 4.51
N LEU A 205 1.21 13.37 4.94
CA LEU A 205 0.23 12.55 4.20
C LEU A 205 -1.20 13.12 4.29
N THR A 206 -1.52 13.83 5.37
CA THR A 206 -2.85 14.39 5.69
C THR A 206 -2.77 15.92 5.86
N PRO A 207 -2.43 16.66 4.78
CA PRO A 207 -2.22 18.10 4.85
C PRO A 207 -3.51 18.84 5.22
N ALA A 208 -3.40 20.16 5.45
CA ALA A 208 -4.59 20.99 5.56
C ALA A 208 -5.41 20.93 4.26
N ALA A 209 -6.72 20.74 4.39
CA ALA A 209 -7.67 20.66 3.28
C ALA A 209 -8.88 21.56 3.54
N VAL A 210 -9.81 21.64 2.59
CA VAL A 210 -11.11 22.30 2.80
C VAL A 210 -11.91 21.58 3.89
N ASP A 211 -12.74 22.30 4.63
CA ASP A 211 -13.34 21.83 5.90
C ASP A 211 -14.21 20.57 5.76
N ASP A 212 -14.75 20.31 4.58
CA ASP A 212 -15.61 19.15 4.28
C ASP A 212 -14.87 17.98 3.60
N HIS A 213 -13.60 18.17 3.22
CA HIS A 213 -12.74 17.10 2.68
C HIS A 213 -12.43 16.04 3.74
N TRP A 214 -12.40 14.77 3.35
CA TRP A 214 -12.08 13.65 4.21
C TRP A 214 -10.80 12.92 3.81
N ASP A 215 -9.80 12.95 4.67
CA ASP A 215 -8.68 12.03 4.63
C ASP A 215 -9.05 10.73 5.34
N VAL A 216 -9.20 9.64 4.58
CA VAL A 216 -9.51 8.30 5.10
C VAL A 216 -8.22 7.49 5.23
N VAL A 217 -7.65 7.49 6.44
CA VAL A 217 -6.33 6.95 6.74
C VAL A 217 -6.37 5.44 6.98
N GLU A 218 -5.53 4.73 6.23
CA GLU A 218 -5.29 3.30 6.42
C GLU A 218 -4.66 3.04 7.80
N GLY A 219 -5.29 2.17 8.58
CA GLY A 219 -4.76 1.74 9.87
C GLY A 219 -3.68 0.67 9.76
N GLN A 220 -2.59 0.84 10.49
CA GLN A 220 -1.55 -0.18 10.71
C GLN A 220 -1.53 -0.64 12.16
N GLY A 221 -1.01 -1.84 12.39
CA GLY A 221 -0.72 -2.32 13.74
C GLY A 221 -1.94 -2.48 14.65
N SER A 222 -1.69 -2.50 15.94
CA SER A 222 -2.66 -2.32 17.02
C SER A 222 -1.88 -1.82 18.25
N LEU A 223 -2.46 -0.92 19.04
CA LEU A 223 -1.86 -0.48 20.31
C LEU A 223 -1.65 -1.64 21.29
N PHE A 224 -2.38 -2.74 21.11
CA PHE A 224 -2.26 -3.94 21.93
C PHE A 224 -1.21 -4.92 21.42
N HIS A 225 -0.76 -4.78 20.16
CA HIS A 225 0.19 -5.71 19.57
C HIS A 225 1.62 -5.27 19.89
N PRO A 226 2.41 -6.06 20.66
CA PRO A 226 3.71 -5.62 21.19
C PRO A 226 4.70 -5.24 20.09
N SER A 227 4.65 -5.90 18.93
CA SER A 227 5.54 -5.60 17.80
C SER A 227 5.15 -4.38 16.96
N PHE A 228 3.89 -3.91 17.03
CA PHE A 228 3.36 -2.94 16.05
C PHE A 228 2.59 -1.76 16.69
N ALA A 229 2.62 -1.64 18.02
CA ALA A 229 1.98 -0.55 18.74
C ALA A 229 2.56 0.82 18.38
N GLY A 230 3.89 0.92 18.18
CA GLY A 230 4.57 2.18 17.86
C GLY A 230 4.04 2.84 16.59
N VAL A 231 3.84 2.06 15.50
CA VAL A 231 3.27 2.59 14.25
C VAL A 231 1.84 3.06 14.47
N SER A 232 1.03 2.31 15.23
CA SER A 232 -0.37 2.67 15.51
C SER A 232 -0.47 4.00 16.27
N LEU A 233 0.40 4.19 17.26
CA LEU A 233 0.49 5.42 18.04
C LEU A 233 0.95 6.60 17.17
N GLY A 234 1.96 6.39 16.31
CA GLY A 234 2.43 7.38 15.36
C GLY A 234 1.34 7.82 14.37
N LEU A 235 0.55 6.88 13.85
CA LEU A 235 -0.62 7.18 13.01
C LEU A 235 -1.65 8.01 13.76
N LEU A 236 -1.96 7.67 15.01
CA LEU A 236 -2.95 8.39 15.81
C LEU A 236 -2.53 9.86 16.05
N HIS A 237 -1.28 10.08 16.46
CA HIS A 237 -0.75 11.43 16.68
C HIS A 237 -0.63 12.22 15.39
N GLY A 238 -0.09 11.59 14.34
CA GLY A 238 0.13 12.29 13.07
C GLY A 238 -1.16 12.59 12.32
N ALA A 239 -2.15 11.69 12.35
CA ALA A 239 -3.42 11.90 11.66
C ALA A 239 -4.36 12.82 12.43
N GLN A 240 -4.26 12.94 13.76
CA GLN A 240 -5.19 13.74 14.59
C GLN A 240 -6.66 13.55 14.16
N PRO A 241 -7.16 12.30 14.14
CA PRO A 241 -8.43 11.99 13.49
C PRO A 241 -9.61 12.60 14.25
N ASP A 242 -10.56 13.15 13.50
CA ASP A 242 -11.88 13.57 14.02
C ASP A 242 -12.71 12.36 14.46
N VAL A 243 -12.56 11.24 13.76
CA VAL A 243 -13.25 9.98 14.05
C VAL A 243 -12.32 8.79 13.81
N PHE A 244 -12.52 7.72 14.56
CA PHE A 244 -11.87 6.45 14.29
C PHE A 244 -12.89 5.31 14.13
N VAL A 245 -12.52 4.30 13.35
CA VAL A 245 -13.35 3.10 13.13
C VAL A 245 -12.57 1.88 13.63
N VAL A 246 -13.11 1.20 14.65
CA VAL A 246 -12.48 0.01 15.24
C VAL A 246 -12.80 -1.23 14.41
N CYS A 247 -11.77 -1.83 13.84
CA CYS A 247 -11.83 -3.10 13.13
C CYS A 247 -11.47 -4.25 14.08
N HIS A 248 -12.24 -5.33 14.04
CA HIS A 248 -12.08 -6.46 14.94
C HIS A 248 -12.35 -7.78 14.21
N GLU A 249 -11.61 -8.82 14.58
CA GLU A 249 -11.87 -10.18 14.13
C GLU A 249 -12.40 -11.00 15.33
N PRO A 250 -13.72 -11.25 15.42
CA PRO A 250 -14.36 -11.80 16.62
C PRO A 250 -13.95 -13.23 16.94
N THR A 251 -13.43 -13.97 15.97
CA THR A 251 -13.00 -15.37 16.18
C THR A 251 -11.59 -15.49 16.79
N ARG A 252 -10.87 -14.36 16.94
CA ARG A 252 -9.45 -14.37 17.33
C ARG A 252 -9.26 -14.34 18.84
N GLY A 253 -8.87 -15.48 19.42
CA GLY A 253 -8.59 -15.61 20.86
C GLY A 253 -7.24 -15.03 21.33
N THR A 254 -6.21 -15.04 20.47
CA THR A 254 -4.88 -14.47 20.75
C THR A 254 -4.45 -13.52 19.65
N LEU A 255 -3.60 -12.55 19.98
CA LEU A 255 -3.05 -11.64 18.99
C LEU A 255 -2.25 -12.41 17.93
N ARG A 256 -2.29 -11.94 16.69
CA ARG A 256 -1.71 -12.63 15.54
C ARG A 256 -0.23 -12.88 15.75
N LYS A 257 0.18 -14.15 15.68
CA LYS A 257 1.58 -14.61 15.80
C LYS A 257 2.24 -14.33 17.16
N VAL A 258 1.48 -14.03 18.22
CA VAL A 258 2.01 -13.90 19.58
C VAL A 258 1.06 -14.56 20.59
N PRO A 259 1.54 -15.04 21.75
CA PRO A 259 0.70 -15.76 22.71
C PRO A 259 -0.23 -14.85 23.54
N ALA A 260 -0.07 -13.53 23.46
CA ALA A 260 -0.87 -12.57 24.22
C ALA A 260 -2.37 -12.66 23.85
N PRO A 261 -3.28 -12.49 24.83
CA PRO A 261 -4.71 -12.59 24.59
C PRO A 261 -5.20 -11.50 23.62
N GLY A 262 -6.21 -11.85 22.83
CA GLY A 262 -6.93 -10.90 22.00
C GLY A 262 -7.60 -9.81 22.85
N ARG A 263 -8.03 -8.73 22.18
CA ARG A 263 -8.72 -7.61 22.83
C ARG A 263 -10.10 -7.44 22.23
N SER A 264 -11.04 -7.00 23.06
CA SER A 264 -12.40 -6.66 22.63
C SER A 264 -12.43 -5.26 22.02
N VAL A 265 -13.49 -4.98 21.26
CA VAL A 265 -13.79 -3.63 20.76
C VAL A 265 -13.92 -2.63 21.91
N THR A 266 -14.63 -3.03 22.98
CA THR A 266 -14.80 -2.21 24.19
C THR A 266 -13.45 -1.81 24.80
N GLY A 267 -12.49 -2.74 24.88
CA GLY A 267 -11.15 -2.45 25.39
C GLY A 267 -10.34 -1.47 24.53
N VAL A 268 -10.76 -1.18 23.29
CA VAL A 268 -10.17 -0.14 22.43
C VAL A 268 -10.82 1.22 22.69
N ILE A 269 -12.11 1.25 22.98
CA ILE A 269 -12.92 2.47 23.04
C ILE A 269 -12.91 3.07 24.46
N GLU A 270 -12.99 2.22 25.48
CA GLU A 270 -13.11 2.64 26.86
C GLU A 270 -11.71 2.81 27.48
N LYS A 271 -11.48 3.96 28.14
CA LYS A 271 -10.39 4.11 29.10
C LYS A 271 -10.71 3.20 30.29
N SER A 272 -9.99 2.08 30.41
CA SER A 272 -9.80 1.44 31.71
C SER A 272 -8.93 2.31 32.61
#